data_AF-A0A4D4L4H8-F1
#
_entry.id   AF-A0A4D4L4H8-F1
#
_cell.length_a   1.000
_cell.length_b   1.000
_cell.length_c   1.000
_cell.angle_alpha   90.00
_cell.angle_beta   90.00
_cell.angle_gamma   90.00
#
_symmetry.space_group_name_H-M   'P 1'
#
loop_
_entity.id
_entity.type
_entity.pdbx_description
1 polymer ?
#
loop_
_entity_poly.entity_id
_entity_poly.type
_entity_poly.pdbx_seq_one_letter_code
_entity_poly.pdbx_strand_id
1 'polypeptide(L)'
;MCPEQQVYFDHRQAPGEDEPVPIGYVRTLEDVYRFEPVPPQLTGSGADRVLGAQANVWTEVMEDRRRVDYQTFPRLAAFAEVVWSALPPSPERDFEAFQGRMEAHYARLDALGVSYRPPAGPLPWQRRPGLLGRPREGAPPIV
;
A
#
# COMPACT_ATOMS: atom_id res chain seq x y z
N MET A 1 12.90 -7.66 2.90
CA MET A 1 12.97 -6.23 2.56
C MET A 1 11.72 -5.50 3.01
N CYS A 2 11.86 -4.34 3.67
CA CYS A 2 10.74 -3.51 4.11
C CYS A 2 11.06 -2.01 4.01
N PRO A 3 11.39 -1.48 2.82
CA PRO A 3 11.81 -0.09 2.68
C PRO A 3 10.66 0.90 2.96
N GLU A 4 10.97 1.96 3.71
CA GLU A 4 10.02 3.03 4.11
C GLU A 4 9.20 3.52 2.92
N GLN A 5 9.86 3.82 1.80
CA GLN A 5 9.22 4.48 0.67
C GLN A 5 8.33 3.56 -0.19
N GLN A 6 8.24 2.26 0.11
CA GLN A 6 7.44 1.31 -0.67
C GLN A 6 6.35 0.64 0.15
N VAL A 7 6.66 0.22 1.38
CA VAL A 7 5.82 -0.72 2.14
C VAL A 7 5.55 -0.28 3.58
N TYR A 8 5.68 1.01 3.86
CA TYR A 8 5.10 1.60 5.08
C TYR A 8 3.68 2.02 4.77
N PHE A 9 2.73 1.28 5.31
CA PHE A 9 1.33 1.49 5.00
C PHE A 9 0.74 2.64 5.78
N ASP A 10 1.30 3.12 6.89
CA ASP A 10 0.90 4.39 7.52
C ASP A 10 0.97 5.61 6.57
N HIS A 11 1.75 5.56 5.50
CA HIS A 11 1.81 6.60 4.48
C HIS A 11 0.51 6.76 3.68
N ARG A 12 0.14 8.02 3.37
CA ARG A 12 -1.08 8.39 2.63
C ARG A 12 -1.20 7.66 1.28
N GLN A 13 -2.43 7.29 0.93
CA GLN A 13 -2.74 6.45 -0.24
C GLN A 13 -2.97 7.23 -1.53
N ALA A 14 -3.24 8.52 -1.43
CA ALA A 14 -3.48 9.42 -2.55
C ALA A 14 -2.98 10.83 -2.25
N PRO A 15 -2.76 11.66 -3.28
CA PRO A 15 -2.57 13.09 -3.08
C PRO A 15 -3.85 13.77 -2.57
N GLY A 16 -3.72 15.03 -2.14
CA GLY A 16 -4.83 15.85 -1.65
C GLY A 16 -5.07 15.76 -0.14
N GLU A 17 -6.12 16.44 0.31
CA GLU A 17 -6.42 16.67 1.73
C GLU A 17 -7.50 15.73 2.29
N ASP A 18 -8.15 14.94 1.44
CA ASP A 18 -9.26 14.07 1.83
C ASP A 18 -8.81 12.81 2.61
N GLU A 19 -7.54 12.39 2.46
CA GLU A 19 -6.99 11.28 3.23
C GLU A 19 -7.00 11.59 4.74
N PRO A 20 -7.45 10.67 5.60
CA PRO A 20 -7.52 10.92 7.04
C PRO A 20 -6.14 11.05 7.68
N VAL A 21 -5.81 12.23 8.20
CA VAL A 21 -4.54 12.53 8.88
C VAL A 21 -3.33 12.10 8.02
N PRO A 22 -3.10 12.74 6.87
CA PRO A 22 -2.15 12.24 5.88
C PRO A 22 -0.71 12.34 6.39
N ILE A 23 0.04 11.23 6.37
CA ILE A 23 1.46 11.17 6.75
C ILE A 23 2.30 10.71 5.55
N GLY A 24 3.52 11.23 5.45
CA GLY A 24 4.54 10.72 4.54
C GLY A 24 4.25 11.00 3.06
N TYR A 25 4.96 10.28 2.19
CA TYR A 25 4.78 10.38 0.75
C TYR A 25 3.53 9.61 0.30
N VAL A 26 3.05 9.89 -0.92
CA VAL A 26 1.98 9.09 -1.51
C VAL A 26 2.50 7.70 -1.85
N ARG A 27 1.80 6.67 -1.37
CA ARG A 27 1.96 5.28 -1.83
C ARG A 27 0.61 4.69 -2.17
N THR A 28 0.31 4.71 -3.47
CA THR A 28 -0.94 4.22 -4.06
C THR A 28 -1.01 2.69 -4.04
N LEU A 29 -2.14 2.14 -4.51
CA LEU A 29 -2.28 0.71 -4.73
C LEU A 29 -1.34 0.19 -5.84
N GLU A 30 -1.24 0.92 -6.95
CA GLU A 30 -0.37 0.54 -8.07
C GLU A 30 1.09 0.52 -7.66
N ASP A 31 1.50 1.58 -6.99
CA ASP A 31 2.81 1.74 -6.37
C ASP A 31 3.28 0.52 -5.56
N VAL A 32 2.41 -0.05 -4.73
CA VAL A 32 2.70 -1.27 -3.96
C VAL A 32 2.73 -2.51 -4.87
N TYR A 33 1.85 -2.60 -5.87
CA TYR A 33 1.86 -3.68 -6.84
C TYR A 33 3.12 -3.69 -7.75
N ARG A 34 3.69 -2.51 -7.99
CA ARG A 34 4.90 -2.30 -8.79
C ARG A 34 6.20 -2.45 -7.99
N PHE A 35 6.12 -2.64 -6.68
CA PHE A 35 7.27 -2.84 -5.80
C PHE A 35 8.05 -4.11 -6.15
N GLU A 36 9.38 -4.00 -6.20
CA GLU A 36 10.30 -5.13 -6.33
C GLU A 36 10.93 -5.49 -4.97
N PRO A 37 10.61 -6.67 -4.39
CA PRO A 37 11.18 -7.10 -3.11
C PRO A 37 12.69 -7.30 -3.11
N VAL A 38 13.28 -7.63 -4.26
CA VAL A 38 14.72 -7.87 -4.40
C VAL A 38 15.35 -6.66 -5.09
N PRO A 39 16.24 -5.91 -4.41
CA PRO A 39 16.93 -4.78 -5.01
C PRO A 39 17.79 -5.21 -6.21
N PRO A 40 17.86 -4.41 -7.30
CA PRO A 40 18.61 -4.77 -8.49
C PRO A 40 20.13 -4.91 -8.25
N GLN A 41 20.64 -4.33 -7.16
CA GLN A 41 22.04 -4.45 -6.75
C GLN A 41 22.37 -5.85 -6.18
N LEU A 42 21.37 -6.59 -5.70
CA LEU A 42 21.54 -7.97 -5.23
C LEU A 42 21.36 -8.92 -6.40
N THR A 43 22.47 -9.25 -7.07
CA THR A 43 22.49 -10.18 -8.21
C THR A 43 23.10 -11.53 -7.86
N GLY A 44 22.82 -12.55 -8.68
CA GLY A 44 23.29 -13.92 -8.48
C GLY A 44 22.92 -14.46 -7.10
N SER A 45 23.89 -15.07 -6.42
CA SER A 45 23.69 -15.65 -5.07
C SER A 45 23.25 -14.64 -3.99
N GLY A 46 23.37 -13.33 -4.25
CA GLY A 46 22.87 -12.29 -3.35
C GLY A 46 21.34 -12.21 -3.34
N ALA A 47 20.70 -12.40 -4.49
CA ALA A 47 19.24 -12.42 -4.61
C ALA A 47 18.64 -13.59 -3.82
N ASP A 48 19.26 -14.77 -3.90
CA ASP A 48 18.81 -16.00 -3.26
C ASP A 48 18.81 -15.95 -1.72
N ARG A 49 19.49 -14.95 -1.13
CA ARG A 49 19.54 -14.74 0.33
C ARG A 49 18.40 -13.86 0.85
N VAL A 50 17.60 -13.26 -0.03
CA VAL A 50 16.43 -12.49 0.38
C VAL A 50 15.32 -13.44 0.80
N LEU A 51 15.03 -13.51 2.10
CA LEU A 51 14.00 -14.41 2.65
C LEU A 51 12.56 -14.02 2.27
N GLY A 52 12.35 -12.75 1.92
CA GLY A 52 11.03 -12.20 1.60
C GLY A 52 10.96 -10.71 1.86
N ALA A 53 9.73 -10.19 1.88
CA ALA A 53 9.44 -8.80 2.21
C ALA A 53 8.38 -8.67 3.31
N GLN A 54 8.28 -7.48 3.89
CA GLN A 54 7.32 -7.17 4.95
C GLN A 54 6.71 -5.79 4.70
N ALA A 55 5.40 -5.67 4.91
CA ALA A 55 4.69 -4.39 5.01
C ALA A 55 4.59 -3.97 6.49
N ASN A 56 4.87 -2.70 6.77
CA ASN A 56 4.88 -2.14 8.12
C ASN A 56 3.65 -1.26 8.33
N VAL A 57 3.05 -1.35 9.52
CA VAL A 57 1.90 -0.52 9.93
C VAL A 57 2.24 0.15 11.25
N TRP A 58 2.57 1.45 11.19
CA TRP A 58 2.79 2.29 12.35
C TRP A 58 1.50 3.01 12.74
N THR A 59 1.13 3.02 14.02
CA THR A 59 -0.24 3.32 14.45
C THR A 59 -0.41 4.69 15.08
N GLU A 60 0.51 5.63 14.91
CA GLU A 60 0.47 6.97 15.51
C GLU A 60 -0.82 7.75 15.16
N VAL A 61 -1.39 7.48 13.98
CA VAL A 61 -2.63 8.10 13.48
C VAL A 61 -3.74 7.09 13.21
N MET A 62 -3.70 5.95 13.92
CA MET A 62 -4.68 4.88 13.81
C MET A 62 -5.34 4.62 15.15
N GLU A 63 -6.40 5.37 15.45
CA GLU A 63 -7.07 5.37 16.74
C GLU A 63 -7.88 4.09 17.03
N ASP A 64 -8.27 3.37 15.98
CA ASP A 64 -9.08 2.17 16.08
C ASP A 64 -8.78 1.15 14.97
N ARG A 65 -9.39 -0.04 15.08
CA ARG A 65 -9.24 -1.12 14.10
C ARG A 65 -9.71 -0.71 12.70
N ARG A 66 -10.79 0.08 12.57
CA ARG A 66 -11.31 0.47 11.25
C ARG A 66 -10.32 1.41 10.54
N ARG A 67 -9.62 2.26 11.31
CA ARG A 67 -8.56 3.12 10.79
C ARG A 67 -7.33 2.33 10.35
N VAL A 68 -6.97 1.26 11.08
CA VAL A 68 -5.94 0.29 10.67
C VAL A 68 -6.34 -0.42 9.38
N ASP A 69 -7.58 -0.92 9.29
CA ASP A 69 -8.11 -1.57 8.07
C ASP A 69 -8.06 -0.61 6.86
N TYR A 70 -8.52 0.63 7.03
CA TYR A 70 -8.52 1.66 5.98
C TYR A 70 -7.10 1.90 5.46
N GLN A 71 -6.13 1.98 6.37
CA GLN A 71 -4.76 2.23 5.98
C GLN A 71 -4.14 1.02 5.28
N THR A 72 -4.45 -0.18 5.77
CA THR A 72 -3.79 -1.41 5.33
C THR A 72 -4.35 -1.93 4.01
N PHE A 73 -5.68 -1.89 3.85
CA PHE A 73 -6.37 -2.39 2.67
C PHE A 73 -6.84 -1.25 1.76
N PRO A 74 -6.71 -1.38 0.43
CA PRO A 74 -6.42 -2.62 -0.31
C PRO A 74 -4.94 -2.94 -0.55
N ARG A 75 -4.00 -2.07 -0.13
CA ARG A 75 -2.57 -2.24 -0.44
C ARG A 75 -1.97 -3.55 0.04
N LEU A 76 -2.45 -4.11 1.15
CA LEU A 76 -2.01 -5.43 1.62
C LEU A 76 -2.34 -6.56 0.64
N ALA A 77 -3.44 -6.46 -0.13
CA ALA A 77 -3.76 -7.44 -1.16
C ALA A 77 -2.77 -7.35 -2.34
N ALA A 78 -2.40 -6.13 -2.78
CA ALA A 78 -1.35 -5.94 -3.78
C ALA A 78 -0.01 -6.49 -3.29
N PHE A 79 0.39 -6.15 -2.07
CA PHE A 79 1.62 -6.63 -1.47
C PHE A 79 1.65 -8.16 -1.36
N ALA A 80 0.55 -8.79 -0.94
CA ALA A 80 0.44 -10.23 -0.87
C ALA A 80 0.66 -10.88 -2.25
N GLU A 81 0.08 -10.32 -3.32
CA GLU A 81 0.30 -10.83 -4.67
C GLU A 81 1.77 -10.66 -5.10
N VAL A 82 2.40 -9.54 -4.77
CA VAL A 82 3.82 -9.27 -5.06
C VAL A 82 4.77 -10.27 -4.39
N VAL A 83 4.49 -10.66 -3.15
CA VAL A 83 5.40 -11.55 -2.39
C VAL A 83 5.07 -13.04 -2.53
N TRP A 84 3.91 -13.39 -3.10
CA TRP A 84 3.45 -14.76 -3.21
C TRP A 84 3.44 -15.29 -4.65
N SER A 85 3.03 -14.46 -5.61
CA SER A 85 2.79 -14.89 -6.98
C SER A 85 4.05 -14.81 -7.84
N ALA A 86 4.15 -15.70 -8.83
CA ALA A 86 5.15 -15.58 -9.89
C ALA A 86 4.71 -14.49 -10.88
N LEU A 87 5.07 -13.25 -10.60
CA LEU A 87 4.79 -12.08 -11.45
C LEU A 87 5.98 -11.78 -12.37
N PRO A 88 5.74 -11.20 -13.56
CA PRO A 88 6.83 -10.63 -14.34
C PRO A 88 7.48 -9.47 -13.57
N PRO A 89 8.74 -9.10 -13.90
CA PRO A 89 9.39 -7.96 -13.27
C PRO A 89 8.62 -6.67 -13.56
N SER A 90 8.64 -5.73 -12.62
CA SER A 90 8.18 -4.36 -12.84
C SER A 90 9.08 -3.70 -13.91
N PRO A 91 8.53 -3.00 -14.92
CA PRO A 91 7.14 -2.54 -15.06
C PRO A 91 6.22 -3.45 -15.91
N GLU A 92 6.61 -4.68 -16.26
CA GLU A 92 5.84 -5.56 -17.15
C GLU A 92 4.57 -6.15 -16.50
N ARG A 93 4.41 -5.99 -15.18
CA ARG A 93 3.21 -6.46 -14.47
C ARG A 93 1.94 -5.81 -15.04
N ASP A 94 0.88 -6.60 -15.16
CA ASP A 94 -0.41 -6.07 -15.60
C ASP A 94 -1.20 -5.58 -14.38
N PHE A 95 -1.22 -4.25 -14.18
CA PHE A 95 -1.97 -3.64 -13.09
C PHE A 95 -3.47 -3.62 -13.35
N GLU A 96 -3.89 -3.50 -14.61
CA GLU A 96 -5.31 -3.52 -14.98
C GLU A 96 -5.91 -4.90 -14.68
N ALA A 97 -5.20 -5.98 -15.03
CA ALA A 97 -5.61 -7.33 -14.68
C ALA A 97 -5.68 -7.55 -13.15
N PHE A 98 -4.74 -6.95 -12.39
CA PHE A 98 -4.80 -6.96 -10.92
C PHE A 98 -6.03 -6.19 -10.40
N GLN A 99 -6.33 -5.01 -10.96
CA GLN A 99 -7.52 -4.25 -10.61
C GLN A 99 -8.80 -5.05 -10.88
N GLY A 100 -8.89 -5.76 -12.01
CA GLY A 100 -10.01 -6.66 -12.30
C GLY A 100 -10.16 -7.79 -11.27
N ARG A 101 -9.05 -8.37 -10.78
CA ARG A 101 -9.10 -9.35 -9.66
C ARG A 101 -9.54 -8.70 -8.35
N MET A 102 -9.13 -7.45 -8.12
CA MET A 102 -9.48 -6.68 -6.93
C MET A 102 -10.98 -6.38 -6.85
N GLU A 103 -11.68 -6.16 -7.96
CA GLU A 103 -13.14 -5.99 -7.96
C GLU A 103 -13.86 -7.12 -7.22
N ALA A 104 -13.51 -8.37 -7.53
CA ALA A 104 -14.03 -9.53 -6.81
C ALA A 104 -13.48 -9.65 -5.38
N HIS A 105 -12.28 -9.15 -5.11
CA HIS A 105 -11.67 -9.19 -3.79
C HIS A 105 -12.31 -8.19 -2.81
N TYR A 106 -12.77 -7.02 -3.28
CA TYR A 106 -13.51 -6.07 -2.45
C TYR A 106 -14.75 -6.70 -1.83
N ALA A 107 -15.51 -7.49 -2.58
CA ALA A 107 -16.66 -8.23 -2.04
C ALA A 107 -16.28 -9.21 -0.90
N ARG A 108 -15.06 -9.77 -0.95
CA ARG A 108 -14.54 -10.63 0.14
C ARG A 108 -14.19 -9.79 1.37
N LEU A 109 -13.56 -8.64 1.17
CA LEU A 109 -13.25 -7.69 2.25
C LEU A 109 -14.53 -7.17 2.92
N ASP A 110 -15.56 -6.87 2.14
CA ASP A 110 -16.90 -6.50 2.63
C ASP A 110 -17.50 -7.61 3.49
N ALA A 111 -17.50 -8.85 2.99
CA ALA A 111 -18.02 -10.02 3.72
C ALA A 111 -17.27 -10.28 5.04
N LEU A 112 -15.98 -9.93 5.09
CA LEU A 112 -15.13 -10.04 6.29
C LEU A 112 -15.23 -8.81 7.22
N GLY A 113 -15.97 -7.77 6.82
CA GLY A 113 -16.12 -6.54 7.59
C GLY A 113 -14.83 -5.70 7.68
N VAL A 114 -13.96 -5.78 6.67
CA VAL A 114 -12.71 -4.99 6.61
C VAL A 114 -13.04 -3.58 6.15
N SER A 115 -12.72 -2.57 6.96
CA SER A 115 -13.01 -1.15 6.64
C SER A 115 -11.98 -0.51 5.70
N TYR A 116 -11.75 -1.09 4.53
CA TYR A 116 -10.71 -0.68 3.56
C TYR A 116 -10.94 0.72 2.96
N ARG A 117 -9.90 1.31 2.34
CA ARG A 117 -10.01 2.54 1.55
C ARG A 117 -10.65 2.24 0.18
N PRO A 118 -11.82 2.81 -0.16
CA PRO A 118 -12.44 2.57 -1.46
C PRO A 118 -11.58 3.04 -2.64
N PRO A 119 -11.73 2.43 -3.83
CA PRO A 119 -11.03 2.87 -5.04
C PRO A 119 -11.26 4.36 -5.35
N ALA A 120 -12.48 4.84 -5.14
CA ALA A 120 -12.88 6.23 -5.38
C ALA A 120 -12.41 7.23 -4.30
N GLY A 121 -11.69 6.78 -3.27
CA GLY A 121 -11.25 7.60 -2.14
C GLY A 121 -12.09 7.43 -0.88
N PRO A 122 -11.77 8.18 0.19
CA PRO A 122 -12.40 8.02 1.50
C PRO A 122 -13.88 8.41 1.51
N LEU A 123 -14.69 7.53 2.09
CA LEU A 123 -16.10 7.81 2.42
C LEU A 123 -16.19 8.92 3.47
N PRO A 124 -17.31 9.65 3.58
CA PRO A 124 -17.44 10.79 4.51
C PRO A 124 -17.05 10.47 5.96
N TRP A 125 -17.40 9.29 6.48
CA TRP A 125 -17.05 8.87 7.85
C TRP A 125 -15.62 8.35 8.01
N GLN A 126 -14.91 8.09 6.91
CA GLN A 126 -13.49 7.71 6.91
C GLN A 126 -12.58 8.93 6.97
N ARG A 127 -13.07 10.12 6.58
CA ARG A 127 -12.29 11.37 6.62
C ARG A 127 -12.07 11.87 8.05
N ARG A 128 -11.07 12.74 8.22
CA ARG A 128 -10.76 13.43 9.48
C ARG A 128 -10.49 14.92 9.22
N PRO A 129 -11.51 15.69 8.81
CA PRO A 129 -11.32 17.11 8.49
C PRO A 129 -10.81 17.88 9.71
N GLY A 130 -9.90 18.83 9.47
CA GLY A 130 -9.30 19.67 10.52
C GLY A 130 -8.11 19.06 11.27
N LEU A 131 -7.78 17.78 11.05
CA LEU A 131 -6.56 17.18 11.59
C LEU A 131 -5.42 17.31 10.57
N LEU A 132 -4.52 18.26 10.84
CA LEU A 132 -3.33 18.52 10.03
C LEU A 132 -2.32 17.38 10.23
N GLY A 133 -2.27 16.45 9.28
CA GLY A 133 -1.26 15.39 9.25
C GLY A 133 0.15 15.93 8.99
N ARG A 134 1.05 15.07 8.48
CA ARG A 134 2.41 15.44 8.05
C ARG A 134 2.72 14.90 6.65
N PRO A 135 2.02 15.38 5.60
CA PRO A 135 2.29 14.94 4.24
C PRO A 135 3.67 15.42 3.79
N ARG A 136 4.36 14.59 3.01
CA ARG A 136 5.55 14.96 2.25
C ARG A 136 5.16 15.11 0.79
N GLU A 137 5.61 16.19 0.17
CA GLU A 137 5.33 16.51 -1.24
C GLU A 137 6.42 15.98 -2.17
N GLY A 138 6.04 15.75 -3.44
CA GLY A 138 6.93 15.22 -4.48
C GLY A 138 7.08 13.70 -4.44
N ALA A 139 7.98 13.20 -5.29
CA ALA A 139 8.30 11.78 -5.34
C ALA A 139 9.16 11.38 -4.12
N PRO A 140 8.96 10.18 -3.55
CA PRO A 140 9.87 9.64 -2.56
C PRO A 140 11.30 9.58 -3.11
N PRO A 141 12.34 9.79 -2.29
CA PRO A 141 13.71 9.57 -2.72
C PRO A 141 13.91 8.12 -3.19
N ILE A 142 14.63 7.94 -4.29
CA ILE A 142 15.06 6.63 -4.76
C ILE A 142 16.10 6.12 -3.76
N VAL A 143 15.82 5.01 -3.10
CA VAL A 143 16.72 4.34 -2.15
C VAL A 143 17.22 3.04 -2.74
#